data_AF-A0A8T4XEF6-F1
#
_entry.id   AF-A0A8T4XEF6-F1
#
_cell.length_a   1.000
_cell.length_b   1.000
_cell.length_c   1.000
_cell.angle_alpha   90.00
_cell.angle_beta   90.00
_cell.angle_gamma   90.00
#
_symmetry.space_group_name_H-M   'P 1'
#
loop_
_entity.id
_entity.type
_entity.pdbx_description
1 polymer ?
#
loop_
_entity_poly.entity_id
_entity_poly.type
_entity_poly.pdbx_seq_one_letter_code
_entity_poly.pdbx_strand_id
1 'polypeptide(L)'
;MSEVSIFALIESAKRILNVDDIVFPSKRIYAIRFGASDYSRDFGRNYFSISADQIELLYPRSRLAMAARVVGLPTVGTPFLGLIIDKEGLIKGASIALSLGFPRI
;
A
#
# COMPACT_ATOMS: atom_id res chain seq x y z
N MET A 1 -23.80 -16.28 12.20
CA MET A 1 -22.87 -16.46 11.05
C MET A 1 -21.73 -15.50 11.26
N SER A 2 -20.48 -15.96 11.28
CA SER A 2 -19.33 -15.04 11.25
C SER A 2 -19.31 -14.33 9.90
N GLU A 3 -19.32 -13.00 9.91
CA GLU A 3 -19.23 -12.23 8.66
C GLU A 3 -17.85 -12.39 8.02
N VAL A 4 -17.80 -12.49 6.69
CA VAL A 4 -16.55 -12.58 5.94
C VAL A 4 -15.87 -11.21 5.89
N SER A 5 -14.63 -11.14 6.37
CA SER A 5 -13.75 -9.97 6.30
C SER A 5 -13.17 -9.75 4.90
N ILE A 6 -12.94 -8.48 4.54
CA ILE A 6 -12.47 -8.06 3.20
C ILE A 6 -11.14 -7.31 3.33
N PHE A 7 -10.20 -7.62 2.43
CA PHE A 7 -9.03 -6.79 2.19
C PHE A 7 -9.30 -5.87 1.01
N ALA A 8 -9.19 -4.56 1.22
CA ALA A 8 -9.35 -3.59 0.14
C ALA A 8 -8.00 -3.41 -0.57
N LEU A 9 -7.82 -4.04 -1.74
CA LEU A 9 -6.64 -3.83 -2.59
C LEU A 9 -6.76 -2.51 -3.34
N ILE A 10 -5.85 -1.58 -3.06
CA ILE A 10 -5.76 -0.26 -3.67
C ILE A 10 -4.53 -0.22 -4.56
N GLU A 11 -4.76 -0.07 -5.86
CA GLU A 11 -3.74 -0.30 -6.89
C GLU A 11 -3.89 0.61 -8.12
N SER A 12 -4.59 1.75 -8.00
CA SER A 12 -4.69 2.76 -9.05
C SER A 12 -4.67 4.17 -8.48
N ALA A 13 -4.17 5.14 -9.24
CA ALA A 13 -4.05 6.54 -8.83
C ALA A 13 -5.41 7.13 -8.43
N LYS A 14 -6.47 6.81 -9.20
CA LYS A 14 -7.85 7.22 -8.85
C LYS A 14 -8.26 6.70 -7.47
N ARG A 15 -7.96 5.44 -7.15
CA ARG A 15 -8.33 4.84 -5.86
C ARG A 15 -7.43 5.33 -4.72
N ILE A 16 -6.17 5.66 -4.98
CA ILE A 16 -5.29 6.31 -3.99
C ILE A 16 -5.86 7.68 -3.59
N LEU A 17 -6.29 8.51 -4.56
CA LEU A 17 -6.84 9.82 -4.27
C LEU A 17 -8.16 9.73 -3.46
N ASN A 18 -9.02 8.78 -3.80
CA ASN A 18 -10.35 8.62 -3.23
C ASN A 18 -10.45 7.42 -2.26
N VAL A 19 -9.37 7.08 -1.56
CA VAL A 19 -9.37 5.89 -0.68
C VAL A 19 -10.38 6.00 0.45
N ASP A 20 -10.67 7.22 0.92
CA ASP A 20 -11.62 7.47 2.02
C ASP A 20 -13.03 6.97 1.67
N ASP A 21 -13.49 7.24 0.45
CA ASP A 21 -14.80 6.81 -0.06
C ASP A 21 -14.93 5.28 -0.12
N ILE A 22 -13.80 4.57 -0.22
CA ILE A 22 -13.75 3.11 -0.27
C ILE A 22 -13.78 2.54 1.16
N VAL A 23 -13.02 3.15 2.07
CA VAL A 23 -12.70 2.51 3.37
C VAL A 23 -13.54 3.01 4.53
N PHE A 24 -13.99 4.27 4.52
CA PHE A 24 -14.76 4.87 5.61
C PHE A 24 -16.17 4.29 5.79
N PRO A 25 -16.96 4.02 4.72
CA PRO A 25 -18.34 3.55 4.90
C PRO A 25 -18.45 2.05 5.21
N SER A 26 -17.39 1.26 5.03
CA SER A 26 -17.47 -0.20 5.11
C SER A 26 -17.15 -0.75 6.49
N LYS A 27 -18.06 -1.55 7.05
CA LYS A 27 -17.85 -2.30 8.30
C LYS A 27 -17.12 -3.64 8.11
N ARG A 28 -16.92 -4.06 6.84
CA ARG A 28 -16.37 -5.38 6.51
C ARG A 28 -14.91 -5.34 6.08
N ILE A 29 -14.35 -4.16 5.83
CA ILE A 29 -12.93 -4.03 5.49
C ILE A 29 -12.12 -4.25 6.76
N TYR A 30 -11.24 -5.24 6.71
CA TYR A 30 -10.33 -5.59 7.78
C TYR A 30 -8.95 -4.95 7.61
N ALA A 31 -8.52 -4.70 6.37
CA ALA A 31 -7.25 -4.07 6.08
C ALA A 31 -7.24 -3.39 4.71
N ILE A 32 -6.36 -2.40 4.55
CA ILE A 32 -6.09 -1.71 3.30
C ILE A 32 -4.78 -2.24 2.73
N ARG A 33 -4.79 -2.85 1.53
CA ARG A 33 -3.59 -3.39 0.90
C ARG A 33 -3.15 -2.51 -0.26
N PHE A 34 -1.84 -2.28 -0.37
CA PHE A 34 -1.27 -1.52 -1.49
C PHE A 34 -0.76 -2.46 -2.59
N GLY A 35 -1.26 -2.30 -3.82
CA GLY A 35 -0.75 -2.98 -5.02
C GLY A 35 0.17 -2.06 -5.82
N ALA A 36 1.48 -2.03 -5.49
CA ALA A 36 2.40 -1.06 -6.10
C ALA A 36 2.71 -1.35 -7.58
N SER A 37 2.68 -2.61 -8.00
CA SER A 37 2.94 -2.99 -9.39
C SER A 37 1.87 -2.42 -10.33
N ASP A 38 0.60 -2.71 -10.06
CA ASP A 38 -0.51 -2.24 -10.88
C ASP A 38 -0.73 -0.74 -10.72
N TYR A 39 -0.51 -0.18 -9.52
CA TYR A 39 -0.47 1.27 -9.34
C TYR A 39 0.58 1.92 -10.22
N SER A 40 1.79 1.36 -10.30
CA SER A 40 2.86 1.95 -11.11
C SER A 40 2.47 1.98 -12.59
N ARG A 41 1.86 0.90 -13.09
CA ARG A 41 1.35 0.82 -14.46
C ARG A 41 0.25 1.85 -14.73
N ASP A 42 -0.73 1.96 -13.84
CA ASP A 42 -1.81 2.95 -13.92
C ASP A 42 -1.27 4.39 -13.85
N PHE A 43 -0.22 4.61 -13.07
CA PHE A 43 0.47 5.90 -12.93
C PHE A 43 1.38 6.24 -14.12
N GLY A 44 1.37 5.44 -15.20
CA GLY A 44 2.18 5.68 -16.39
C GLY A 44 3.66 5.36 -16.22
N ARG A 45 4.00 4.50 -15.24
CA ARG A 45 5.37 4.05 -14.97
C ARG A 45 5.51 2.54 -15.14
N ASN A 46 6.76 2.12 -15.33
CA ASN A 46 7.11 0.71 -15.24
C ASN A 46 7.48 0.40 -13.79
N TYR A 47 6.97 -0.70 -13.24
CA TYR A 47 7.36 -1.11 -11.89
C TYR A 47 8.86 -1.49 -11.80
N PHE A 48 9.48 -1.91 -12.91
CA PHE A 48 10.92 -2.13 -13.00
C PHE A 48 11.76 -0.85 -12.93
N SER A 49 11.14 0.32 -13.08
CA SER A 49 11.81 1.63 -13.02
C SER A 49 11.58 2.36 -11.70
N ILE A 50 11.05 1.68 -10.67
CA ILE A 50 10.94 2.26 -9.33
C ILE A 50 12.36 2.49 -8.79
N SER A 51 12.62 3.69 -8.31
CA SER A 51 13.94 4.06 -7.81
C SER A 51 14.33 3.26 -6.55
N ALA A 52 15.63 3.16 -6.27
CA ALA A 52 16.13 2.47 -5.08
C ALA A 52 15.71 3.14 -3.76
N ASP A 53 15.36 4.43 -3.76
CA ASP A 53 14.75 5.15 -2.64
C ASP A 53 13.21 5.11 -2.64
N GLN A 54 12.59 4.55 -3.68
CA GLN A 54 11.15 4.32 -3.82
C GLN A 54 10.32 5.58 -3.67
N ILE A 55 10.84 6.72 -4.12
CA ILE A 55 10.20 8.03 -3.97
C ILE A 55 8.82 8.08 -4.66
N GLU A 56 8.63 7.29 -5.73
CA GLU A 56 7.37 7.18 -6.47
C GLU A 56 6.26 6.56 -5.63
N LEU A 57 6.63 5.79 -4.61
CA LEU A 57 5.70 5.12 -3.70
C LEU A 57 5.46 5.91 -2.41
N LEU A 58 6.14 7.05 -2.20
CA LEU A 58 6.02 7.86 -0.99
C LEU A 58 4.58 8.33 -0.78
N TYR A 59 4.03 9.08 -1.74
CA TYR A 59 2.67 9.59 -1.66
C TYR A 59 1.60 8.51 -1.50
N PRO A 60 1.52 7.46 -2.36
CA PRO A 60 0.47 6.45 -2.21
C PRO A 60 0.57 5.72 -0.85
N ARG A 61 1.76 5.41 -0.35
CA ARG A 61 1.91 4.80 0.99
C ARG A 61 1.43 5.73 2.09
N SER A 62 1.87 6.99 2.09
CA SER A 62 1.44 7.98 3.09
C SER A 62 -0.08 8.17 3.06
N ARG A 63 -0.68 8.29 1.87
CA ARG A 63 -2.13 8.49 1.70
C ARG A 63 -2.94 7.31 2.25
N LEU A 64 -2.49 6.08 1.96
CA LEU A 64 -3.15 4.86 2.45
C LEU A 64 -3.00 4.70 3.97
N ALA A 65 -1.81 4.95 4.52
CA ALA A 65 -1.56 4.86 5.96
C ALA A 65 -2.43 5.87 6.75
N MET A 66 -2.57 7.10 6.25
CA MET A 66 -3.46 8.09 6.87
C MET A 66 -4.92 7.64 6.84
N ALA A 67 -5.42 7.14 5.70
CA ALA A 67 -6.79 6.66 5.60
C ALA A 67 -7.05 5.50 6.56
N ALA A 68 -6.12 4.53 6.63
CA ALA A 68 -6.19 3.40 7.54
C ALA A 68 -6.23 3.86 9.01
N ARG A 69 -5.41 4.85 9.37
CA ARG A 69 -5.35 5.40 10.72
C ARG A 69 -6.67 6.02 11.16
N VAL A 70 -7.37 6.73 10.26
CA VAL A 70 -8.67 7.36 10.56
C VAL A 70 -9.74 6.33 10.93
N VAL A 71 -9.77 5.18 10.25
CA VAL A 71 -10.74 4.11 10.51
C VAL A 71 -10.24 3.03 11.46
N GLY A 72 -9.03 3.15 11.99
CA GLY A 72 -8.46 2.17 12.92
C GLY A 72 -8.12 0.82 12.27
N LEU A 73 -7.84 0.80 10.96
CA LEU A 73 -7.48 -0.41 10.22
C LEU A 73 -5.96 -0.47 9.95
N PRO A 74 -5.37 -1.67 9.84
CA PRO A 74 -3.99 -1.83 9.40
C PRO A 74 -3.85 -1.62 7.89
N THR A 75 -2.69 -1.14 7.47
CA THR A 75 -2.24 -1.25 6.07
C THR A 75 -1.40 -2.50 5.86
N VAL A 76 -1.48 -3.08 4.67
CA VAL A 76 -0.65 -4.21 4.23
C VAL A 76 0.16 -3.77 3.02
N GLY A 77 1.46 -4.03 3.08
CA GLY A 77 2.41 -3.68 2.03
C GLY A 77 2.16 -4.39 0.69
N THR A 78 2.90 -3.92 -0.30
CA THR A 78 3.05 -4.58 -1.60
C THR A 78 4.12 -5.68 -1.50
N PRO A 79 4.07 -6.73 -2.34
CA PRO A 79 5.25 -7.58 -2.57
C PRO A 79 6.47 -6.73 -2.93
N PHE A 80 7.66 -7.19 -2.55
CA PHE A 80 8.90 -6.57 -2.99
C PHE A 80 9.10 -6.83 -4.48
N LEU A 81 9.28 -5.74 -5.25
CA LEU A 81 9.33 -5.78 -6.71
C LEU A 81 10.77 -5.80 -7.26
N GLY A 82 11.77 -5.87 -6.39
CA GLY A 82 13.18 -6.02 -6.77
C GLY A 82 13.58 -7.47 -7.05
N LEU A 83 14.89 -7.70 -7.18
CA LEU A 83 15.42 -9.05 -7.38
C LEU A 83 15.21 -9.92 -6.13
N ILE A 84 14.96 -11.22 -6.31
CA ILE A 84 14.77 -12.18 -5.20
C ILE A 84 15.99 -12.21 -4.25
N ILE A 85 17.19 -11.94 -4.78
CA ILE A 85 18.44 -11.92 -4.01
C ILE A 85 18.70 -10.60 -3.26
N ASP A 86 17.96 -9.54 -3.56
CA ASP A 86 18.18 -8.19 -3.00
C ASP A 86 17.49 -8.04 -1.64
N LYS A 87 18.18 -8.53 -0.60
CA LYS A 87 17.67 -8.47 0.78
C LYS A 87 17.75 -7.06 1.35
N GLU A 88 18.78 -6.31 0.99
CA GLU A 88 18.99 -4.93 1.43
C GLU A 88 17.88 -4.02 0.93
N GLY A 89 17.50 -4.14 -0.34
CA GLY A 89 16.37 -3.44 -0.95
C GLY A 89 15.03 -3.81 -0.30
N LEU A 90 14.82 -5.09 0.01
CA LEU A 90 13.64 -5.56 0.74
C LEU A 90 13.55 -4.91 2.13
N ILE A 91 14.62 -4.95 2.92
CA ILE A 91 14.68 -4.37 4.27
C ILE A 91 14.47 -2.86 4.22
N LYS A 92 15.11 -2.17 3.27
CA LYS A 92 14.95 -0.72 3.09
C LYS A 92 13.51 -0.36 2.74
N GLY A 93 12.90 -1.08 1.79
CA GLY A 93 11.50 -0.86 1.38
C GLY A 93 10.51 -1.07 2.53
N ALA A 94 10.70 -2.14 3.31
CA ALA A 94 9.91 -2.40 4.51
C ALA A 94 10.11 -1.31 5.59
N SER A 95 11.34 -0.83 5.77
CA SER A 95 11.65 0.23 6.74
C SER A 95 11.00 1.56 6.36
N ILE A 96 11.03 1.93 5.07
CA ILE A 96 10.33 3.12 4.58
C ILE A 96 8.83 2.99 4.83
N ALA A 97 8.22 1.85 4.47
CA ALA A 97 6.79 1.64 4.70
C ALA A 97 6.41 1.75 6.19
N LEU A 98 7.24 1.19 7.08
CA LEU A 98 7.09 1.32 8.54
C LEU A 98 7.13 2.78 8.98
N SER A 99 8.10 3.57 8.50
CA SER A 99 8.19 5.01 8.80
C SER A 99 6.99 5.81 8.30
N LEU A 100 6.31 5.35 7.24
CA LEU A 100 5.09 5.96 6.72
C LEU A 100 3.81 5.49 7.44
N GLY A 101 3.93 4.65 8.47
CA GLY A 101 2.82 4.22 9.32
C GLY A 101 2.27 2.83 9.02
N PHE A 102 2.93 2.04 8.17
CA PHE A 102 2.56 0.63 8.01
C PHE A 102 2.99 -0.16 9.26
N PRO A 103 2.16 -1.10 9.75
CA PRO A 103 2.51 -1.88 10.94
C PRO A 103 3.60 -2.93 10.66
N ARG A 104 4.32 -3.32 11.70
CA ARG A 104 5.00 -4.62 11.72
C ARG A 104 3.93 -5.69 11.93
N ILE A 105 3.76 -6.57 10.94
CA ILE A 105 2.86 -7.73 10.98
C ILE A 105 3.64 -8.99 11.34
#